data_AF-A0A561DSN7-F1
#
_entry.id   AF-A0A561DSN7-F1
#
_cell.length_a   1.000
_cell.length_b   1.000
_cell.length_c   1.000
_cell.angle_alpha   90.00
_cell.angle_beta   90.00
_cell.angle_gamma   90.00
#
_symmetry.space_group_name_H-M   'P 1'
#
loop_
_entity.id
_entity.type
_entity.pdbx_description
1 polymer ?
#
loop_
_entity_poly.entity_id
_entity_poly.type
_entity_poly.pdbx_seq_one_letter_code
_entity_poly.pdbx_strand_id
1 'polypeptide(L)'
;MNRYNQFDAVKKVCEILKDCGFEVARVSNPNAESDITITFNDKKANVLVRHLEKDHAYKNSPRTYKIYKVEAFDTYEERNNGLKSIDFVIGYNFNDDCFACIPINEYKDKRSTVIHEKEDTRHEYYNSFIALEEFI
;
A
#
# COMPACT_ATOMS: atom_id res chain seq x y z
N MET A 1 -7.39 -20.57 7.04
CA MET A 1 -6.66 -19.38 6.54
C MET A 1 -7.74 -18.36 6.21
N ASN A 2 -7.87 -17.30 7.01
CA ASN A 2 -8.91 -16.30 6.76
C ASN A 2 -8.57 -15.59 5.45
N ARG A 3 -9.55 -15.53 4.54
CA ARG A 3 -9.43 -14.81 3.27
C ARG A 3 -9.15 -13.34 3.58
N TYR A 4 -8.23 -12.71 2.85
CA TYR A 4 -7.97 -11.27 2.99
C TYR A 4 -9.29 -10.49 2.84
N ASN A 5 -9.52 -9.56 3.76
CA ASN A 5 -10.71 -8.72 3.78
C ASN A 5 -10.30 -7.26 3.60
N GLN A 6 -10.72 -6.67 2.47
CA GLN A 6 -10.40 -5.30 2.10
C GLN A 6 -10.94 -4.28 3.12
N PHE A 7 -12.15 -4.49 3.66
CA PHE A 7 -12.74 -3.58 4.64
C PHE A 7 -11.94 -3.56 5.94
N ASP A 8 -11.53 -4.73 6.42
CA ASP A 8 -10.70 -4.83 7.63
C ASP A 8 -9.32 -4.22 7.40
N ALA A 9 -8.75 -4.38 6.20
CA ALA A 9 -7.43 -3.85 5.87
C ALA A 9 -7.46 -2.32 5.86
N VAL A 10 -8.48 -1.73 5.22
CA VAL A 10 -8.70 -0.28 5.24
C VAL A 10 -8.84 0.22 6.68
N LYS A 11 -9.62 -0.46 7.52
CA LYS A 11 -9.78 -0.09 8.92
C LYS A 11 -8.44 -0.12 9.66
N LYS A 12 -7.65 -1.18 9.48
CA LYS A 12 -6.36 -1.34 10.16
C LYS A 12 -5.33 -0.32 9.70
N VAL A 13 -5.27 -0.03 8.39
CA VAL A 13 -4.41 1.03 7.85
C VAL A 13 -4.82 2.41 8.39
N CYS A 14 -6.12 2.70 8.52
CA CYS A 14 -6.57 3.93 9.16
C CYS A 14 -6.11 4.05 10.62
N GLU A 15 -6.12 2.95 11.39
CA GLU A 15 -5.63 2.92 12.77
C GLU A 15 -4.13 3.25 12.80
N ILE A 16 -3.32 2.55 11.99
CA ILE A 16 -1.87 2.78 11.90
C ILE A 16 -1.55 4.24 11.54
N LEU A 17 -2.22 4.79 10.53
CA LEU A 17 -2.00 6.19 10.11
C LEU A 17 -2.38 7.19 11.21
N LYS A 18 -3.46 6.97 11.94
CA LYS A 18 -3.87 7.83 13.06
C LYS A 18 -2.89 7.76 14.22
N ASP A 19 -2.37 6.57 14.52
CA ASP A 19 -1.35 6.38 15.55
C ASP A 19 -0.04 7.11 15.21
N CYS A 20 0.24 7.30 13.91
CA CYS A 20 1.34 8.13 13.40
C CYS A 20 1.02 9.64 13.37
N GLY A 21 -0.17 10.07 13.80
CA GLY A 21 -0.54 11.49 13.89
C GLY A 21 -1.18 12.09 12.64
N PHE A 22 -1.53 11.28 11.65
CA PHE A 22 -2.21 11.76 10.44
C PHE A 22 -3.71 11.93 10.66
N GLU A 23 -4.33 12.94 10.03
CA GLU A 23 -5.78 13.03 9.92
C GLU A 23 -6.26 12.14 8.77
N VAL A 24 -7.18 11.21 9.05
CA VAL A 24 -7.56 10.16 8.11
C VAL A 24 -9.08 10.12 7.92
N ALA A 25 -9.52 10.20 6.67
CA ALA A 25 -10.92 10.02 6.27
C ALA A 25 -11.06 8.81 5.34
N ARG A 26 -12.02 7.93 5.63
CA ARG A 26 -12.37 6.83 4.72
C ARG A 26 -13.25 7.34 3.59
N VAL A 27 -12.93 6.95 2.36
CA VAL A 27 -13.76 7.27 1.21
C VAL A 27 -14.95 6.31 1.19
N SER A 28 -16.16 6.87 1.17
CA SER A 28 -17.41 6.09 1.24
C SER A 28 -18.01 5.80 -0.14
N ASN A 29 -17.47 6.41 -1.18
CA ASN A 29 -17.97 6.27 -2.55
C ASN A 29 -17.43 4.98 -3.18
N PRO A 30 -18.29 4.02 -3.55
CA PRO A 30 -17.85 2.76 -4.16
C PRO A 30 -17.20 2.94 -5.55
N ASN A 31 -17.40 4.09 -6.19
CA ASN A 31 -16.78 4.42 -7.47
C ASN A 31 -15.51 5.27 -7.31
N ALA A 32 -15.06 5.50 -6.07
CA ALA A 32 -13.79 6.20 -5.87
C ALA A 32 -12.62 5.26 -6.16
N GLU A 33 -11.60 5.82 -6.79
CA GLU A 33 -10.34 5.12 -7.07
C GLU A 33 -9.48 4.96 -5.82
N SER A 34 -9.78 5.65 -4.71
CA SER A 34 -9.04 5.57 -3.44
C SER A 34 -9.94 5.10 -2.29
N ASP A 35 -9.32 4.46 -1.30
CA ASP A 35 -10.00 3.96 -0.09
C ASP A 35 -9.96 4.97 1.05
N ILE A 36 -8.89 5.77 1.11
CA ILE A 36 -8.56 6.67 2.21
C ILE A 36 -8.07 8.01 1.65
N THR A 37 -8.43 9.10 2.31
CA THR A 37 -7.79 10.40 2.15
C THR A 37 -7.08 10.77 3.45
N ILE A 38 -5.80 11.13 3.33
CA ILE A 38 -4.96 11.62 4.43
C ILE A 38 -4.86 13.13 4.31
N THR A 39 -4.95 13.85 5.43
CA THR A 39 -4.66 15.28 5.53
C THR A 39 -3.56 15.50 6.57
N PHE A 40 -2.55 16.31 6.24
CA PHE A 40 -1.51 16.74 7.15
C PHE A 40 -0.93 18.06 6.68
N ASN A 41 -0.84 19.06 7.58
CA ASN A 41 -0.34 20.41 7.28
C ASN A 41 -0.92 21.01 5.97
N ASP A 42 -2.25 20.99 5.82
CA ASP A 42 -3.02 21.47 4.66
C ASP A 42 -2.79 20.73 3.33
N LYS A 43 -1.90 19.75 3.28
CA LYS A 43 -1.75 18.86 2.13
C LYS A 43 -2.65 17.65 2.28
N LYS A 44 -3.05 17.11 1.13
CA LYS A 44 -3.92 15.94 1.03
C LYS A 44 -3.27 14.89 0.15
N ALA A 45 -3.43 13.63 0.54
CA ALA A 45 -3.01 12.47 -0.24
C ALA A 45 -4.14 11.45 -0.30
N ASN A 46 -4.40 10.91 -1.48
CA ASN A 46 -5.33 9.83 -1.73
C ASN A 46 -4.59 8.50 -1.72
N VAL A 47 -5.12 7.56 -0.95
CA VAL A 47 -4.47 6.29 -0.68
C VAL A 47 -5.37 5.13 -1.07
N LEU A 48 -4.79 4.20 -1.81
CA LEU A 48 -5.37 2.91 -2.13
C LEU A 48 -4.83 1.85 -1.18
N VAL A 49 -5.71 1.07 -0.56
CA VAL A 49 -5.30 -0.04 0.31
C VAL A 49 -5.39 -1.35 -0.46
N ARG A 50 -4.38 -2.19 -0.34
CA ARG A 50 -4.29 -3.48 -1.04
C ARG A 50 -3.67 -4.56 -0.17
N HIS A 51 -3.79 -5.80 -0.60
CA HIS A 51 -3.16 -6.91 0.08
C HIS A 51 -1.65 -6.90 -0.18
N LEU A 52 -0.86 -6.96 0.90
CA LEU A 52 0.57 -7.21 0.84
C LEU A 52 0.81 -8.72 0.90
N GLU A 53 0.92 -9.37 -0.24
CA GLU A 53 1.01 -10.83 -0.33
C GLU A 53 2.45 -11.31 -0.23
N LYS A 54 2.69 -12.47 0.37
CA LYS A 54 4.02 -13.11 0.26
C LYS A 54 4.23 -13.51 -1.20
N ASP A 55 5.34 -13.10 -1.79
CA ASP A 55 5.62 -13.44 -3.18
C ASP A 55 6.07 -14.90 -3.28
N HIS A 56 5.18 -15.74 -3.81
CA HIS A 56 5.42 -17.16 -4.00
C HIS A 56 6.55 -17.48 -4.99
N ALA A 57 6.94 -16.54 -5.86
CA ALA A 57 8.10 -16.71 -6.73
C ALA A 57 9.39 -16.88 -5.92
N TYR A 58 9.43 -16.35 -4.70
CA TYR A 58 10.59 -16.37 -3.81
C TYR A 58 10.47 -17.42 -2.70
N LYS A 59 9.50 -18.34 -2.78
CA LYS A 59 9.29 -19.39 -1.75
C LYS A 59 10.52 -20.25 -1.44
N ASN A 60 11.41 -20.41 -2.42
CA ASN A 60 12.65 -21.19 -2.32
C ASN A 60 13.90 -20.29 -2.35
N SER A 61 13.73 -18.99 -2.13
CA SER A 61 14.85 -18.05 -2.12
C SER A 61 15.80 -18.40 -0.97
N PRO A 62 17.13 -18.34 -1.17
CA PRO A 62 18.09 -18.52 -0.08
C PRO A 62 18.12 -17.34 0.91
N ARG A 63 17.34 -16.28 0.65
CA ARG A 63 17.27 -15.09 1.49
C ARG A 63 16.64 -15.42 2.84
N THR A 64 17.13 -14.79 3.90
CA THR A 64 16.69 -15.00 5.29
C THR A 64 15.48 -14.15 5.68
N TYR A 65 15.00 -13.31 4.76
CA TYR A 65 13.89 -12.39 4.97
C TYR A 65 12.80 -12.60 3.93
N LYS A 66 11.60 -12.10 4.22
CA LYS A 66 10.41 -12.29 3.38
C LYS A 66 10.40 -11.28 2.23
N ILE A 67 9.86 -11.72 1.11
CA ILE A 67 9.60 -10.87 -0.05
C ILE A 67 8.09 -10.84 -0.26
N TYR A 68 7.57 -9.65 -0.46
CA TYR A 68 6.15 -9.40 -0.65
C TYR A 68 5.87 -8.80 -2.03
N LYS A 69 4.63 -8.97 -2.48
CA LYS A 69 4.08 -8.38 -3.69
C LYS A 69 2.81 -7.63 -3.34
N VAL A 70 2.64 -6.43 -3.89
CA VAL A 70 1.37 -5.69 -3.86
C VAL A 70 0.89 -5.56 -5.29
N GLU A 71 -0.26 -6.16 -5.59
CA GLU A 71 -1.00 -5.92 -6.82
C GLU A 71 -1.98 -4.76 -6.60
N ALA A 72 -1.69 -3.61 -7.22
CA ALA A 72 -2.47 -2.40 -7.02
C ALA A 72 -3.75 -2.38 -7.87
N PHE A 73 -3.69 -2.95 -9.06
CA PHE A 73 -4.74 -2.86 -10.06
C PHE A 73 -4.97 -4.20 -10.75
N ASP A 74 -6.23 -4.57 -10.95
CA ASP A 74 -6.60 -5.81 -11.65
C ASP A 74 -6.40 -5.65 -13.17
N THR A 75 -6.55 -4.43 -13.69
CA THR A 75 -6.42 -4.13 -15.13
C THR A 75 -5.52 -2.92 -15.40
N TYR A 76 -5.01 -2.81 -16.63
CA TYR A 76 -4.25 -1.62 -17.05
C TYR A 76 -5.12 -0.36 -17.18
N GLU A 77 -6.42 -0.53 -17.43
CA GLU A 77 -7.38 0.58 -17.49
C GLU A 77 -7.57 1.19 -16.10
N GLU A 78 -7.86 0.36 -15.09
CA GLU A 78 -7.94 0.77 -13.69
C GLU A 78 -6.65 1.47 -13.25
N ARG A 79 -5.47 0.90 -13.57
CA ARG A 79 -4.17 1.54 -13.31
C ARG A 79 -4.08 2.94 -13.93
N ASN A 80 -4.49 3.11 -15.19
CA ASN A 80 -4.40 4.41 -15.87
C ASN A 80 -5.33 5.47 -15.27
N ASN A 81 -6.45 5.05 -14.67
CA ASN A 81 -7.35 5.95 -13.95
C ASN A 81 -6.82 6.24 -12.55
N GLY A 82 -6.38 5.21 -11.83
CA GLY A 82 -5.77 5.31 -10.51
C GLY A 82 -4.53 6.20 -10.49
N LEU A 83 -3.65 6.08 -11.49
CA LEU A 83 -2.45 6.94 -11.65
C LEU A 83 -2.74 8.45 -11.69
N LYS A 84 -3.99 8.87 -11.95
CA LYS A 84 -4.38 10.28 -12.00
C LYS A 84 -4.93 10.80 -10.66
N SER A 85 -5.28 9.91 -9.74
CA SER A 85 -6.13 10.24 -8.58
C SER A 85 -5.63 9.67 -7.26
N ILE A 86 -4.77 8.66 -7.31
CA ILE A 86 -4.15 7.99 -6.16
C ILE A 86 -2.72 8.51 -6.05
N ASP A 87 -2.29 8.86 -4.85
CA ASP A 87 -0.93 9.30 -4.56
C ASP A 87 -0.08 8.14 -4.02
N PHE A 88 -0.70 7.26 -3.22
CA PHE A 88 -0.01 6.12 -2.59
C PHE A 88 -0.83 4.84 -2.62
N VAL A 89 -0.13 3.72 -2.67
CA VAL A 89 -0.69 2.39 -2.40
C VAL A 89 -0.12 1.89 -1.07
N ILE A 90 -0.99 1.58 -0.11
CA ILE A 90 -0.60 0.91 1.13
C ILE A 90 -1.00 -0.56 1.05
N GLY A 91 0.00 -1.43 0.99
CA GLY A 91 -0.18 -2.87 1.17
C GLY A 91 -0.27 -3.22 2.66
N TYR A 92 -1.20 -4.07 3.08
CA TYR A 92 -1.23 -4.62 4.44
C TYR A 92 -1.31 -6.15 4.46
N ASN A 93 -0.57 -6.79 5.36
CA ASN A 93 -0.58 -8.23 5.58
C ASN A 93 -1.00 -8.55 7.01
N PHE A 94 -2.17 -9.18 7.16
CA PHE A 94 -2.69 -9.59 8.47
C PHE A 94 -1.89 -10.72 9.14
N ASN A 95 -1.27 -11.60 8.38
CA ASN A 95 -0.59 -12.78 8.94
C ASN A 95 0.73 -12.41 9.60
N ASP A 96 1.42 -11.44 9.03
CA ASP A 96 2.73 -10.98 9.51
C ASP A 96 2.65 -9.64 10.25
N ASP A 97 1.45 -9.05 10.37
CA ASP A 97 1.17 -7.72 10.94
C ASP A 97 2.14 -6.64 10.42
N CYS A 98 2.24 -6.55 9.09
CA CYS A 98 3.15 -5.64 8.42
C CYS A 98 2.46 -4.90 7.27
N PHE A 99 3.05 -3.78 6.87
CA PHE A 99 2.56 -2.94 5.78
C PHE A 99 3.69 -2.45 4.88
N ALA A 100 3.33 -1.87 3.74
CA ALA A 100 4.25 -1.11 2.92
C ALA A 100 3.54 0.10 2.30
N CYS A 101 4.13 1.29 2.41
CA CYS A 101 3.59 2.52 1.84
C CYS A 101 4.37 2.90 0.59
N ILE A 102 3.74 2.80 -0.58
CA ILE A 102 4.43 2.83 -1.87
C ILE A 102 3.88 4.02 -2.70
N PRO A 103 4.73 4.90 -3.24
CA PRO A 103 4.25 5.98 -4.09
C PRO A 103 3.68 5.44 -5.41
N ILE A 104 2.62 6.07 -5.90
CA ILE A 104 1.89 5.61 -7.11
C ILE A 104 2.80 5.49 -8.34
N ASN A 105 3.86 6.30 -8.41
CA ASN A 105 4.84 6.29 -9.50
C ASN A 105 5.51 4.93 -9.71
N GLU A 106 5.61 4.11 -8.66
CA GLU A 106 6.13 2.74 -8.75
C GLU A 106 5.26 1.84 -9.64
N TYR A 107 4.02 2.22 -9.92
CA TYR A 107 3.06 1.48 -10.73
C TYR A 107 2.88 2.06 -12.13
N LYS A 108 3.69 3.05 -12.56
CA LYS A 108 3.52 3.71 -13.86
C LYS A 108 3.53 2.73 -15.04
N ASP A 109 4.43 1.76 -15.00
CA ASP A 109 4.63 0.79 -16.11
C ASP A 109 4.12 -0.62 -15.78
N LYS A 110 3.62 -0.85 -14.55
CA LYS A 110 3.28 -2.19 -14.04
C LYS A 110 2.08 -2.14 -13.08
N ARG A 111 1.31 -3.23 -13.00
CA ARG A 111 0.13 -3.33 -12.10
C ARG A 111 0.48 -3.77 -10.68
N SER A 112 1.68 -4.30 -10.48
CA SER A 112 2.13 -4.80 -9.19
C SER A 112 3.58 -4.42 -8.95
N THR A 113 4.00 -4.45 -7.69
CA THR A 113 5.40 -4.24 -7.32
C THR A 113 5.82 -5.22 -6.23
N VAL A 114 7.13 -5.42 -6.12
CA VAL A 114 7.77 -6.31 -5.15
C VAL A 114 8.48 -5.47 -4.10
N ILE A 115 8.31 -5.85 -2.83
CA ILE A 115 8.81 -5.16 -1.65
C ILE A 115 9.58 -6.18 -0.83
N HIS A 116 10.84 -5.90 -0.57
CA HIS A 116 11.68 -6.72 0.29
C HIS A 116 11.49 -6.29 1.75
N GLU A 117 11.38 -7.24 2.68
CA GLU A 117 11.33 -6.94 4.12
C GLU A 117 12.60 -6.22 4.59
N LYS A 118 13.76 -6.60 4.03
CA LYS A 118 15.07 -6.04 4.36
C LYS A 118 15.94 -6.04 3.12
N GLU A 119 16.75 -4.99 2.98
CA GLU A 119 17.77 -4.85 1.93
C GLU A 119 17.18 -4.90 0.51
N ASP A 120 17.96 -4.51 -0.50
CA ASP A 120 17.59 -4.68 -1.92
C ASP A 120 16.33 -3.86 -2.29
N THR A 121 15.41 -4.45 -3.04
CA THR A 121 14.39 -3.70 -3.79
C THR A 121 13.27 -3.16 -2.89
N ARG A 122 13.13 -1.83 -2.85
CA ARG A 122 12.02 -1.10 -2.21
C ARG A 122 11.84 -1.40 -0.72
N HIS A 123 12.90 -1.83 -0.04
CA HIS A 123 12.87 -2.14 1.38
C HIS A 123 12.62 -0.91 2.25
N GLU A 124 12.95 0.29 1.74
CA GLU A 124 12.66 1.57 2.36
C GLU A 124 11.16 1.83 2.56
N TYR A 125 10.30 1.18 1.78
CA TYR A 125 8.83 1.28 1.90
C TYR A 125 8.23 0.24 2.85
N TYR A 126 8.98 -0.77 3.28
CA TYR A 126 8.49 -1.80 4.18
C TYR A 126 8.38 -1.28 5.62
N ASN A 127 7.21 -1.46 6.24
CA ASN A 127 6.86 -0.97 7.59
C ASN A 127 7.26 0.50 7.82
N SER A 128 7.10 1.32 6.78
CA SER A 128 7.61 2.68 6.73
C SER A 128 6.62 3.59 6.01
N PHE A 129 6.51 4.83 6.48
CA PHE A 129 5.78 5.90 5.82
C PHE A 129 6.71 6.91 5.14
N ILE A 130 7.99 6.58 4.93
CA ILE A 130 8.97 7.51 4.36
C ILE A 130 8.48 8.20 3.07
N ALA A 131 7.85 7.46 2.17
CA ALA A 131 7.32 8.02 0.92
C ALA A 131 6.19 9.03 1.15
N LEU A 132 5.38 8.79 2.19
CA LEU A 132 4.32 9.70 2.59
C LEU A 132 4.92 10.91 3.30
N GLU A 133 5.85 10.72 4.25
CA GLU A 133 6.54 11.80 4.98
C GLU A 133 7.31 12.76 4.06
N GLU A 134 7.92 12.26 2.98
CA GLU A 134 8.60 13.10 1.98
C GLU A 134 7.62 13.94 1.14
N PHE A 135 6.36 13.54 1.06
CA PHE A 135 5.32 14.22 0.30
C PHE A 135 4.62 15.32 1.11
N ILE A 136 4.35 15.07 2.39
CA ILE A 136 3.58 15.98 3.28
C ILE A 136 4.43 16.98 4.05
#